data_AF-A0A3N6BTA8-F1
#
_entry.id   AF-A0A3N6BTA8-F1
#
_cell.length_a   1.000
_cell.length_b   1.000
_cell.length_c   1.000
_cell.angle_alpha   90.00
_cell.angle_beta   90.00
_cell.angle_gamma   90.00
#
_symmetry.space_group_name_H-M   'P 1'
#
loop_
_entity.id
_entity.type
_entity.pdbx_description
1 polymer ?
#
loop_
_entity_poly.entity_id
_entity_poly.type
_entity_poly.pdbx_seq_one_letter_code
_entity_poly.pdbx_strand_id
1 'polypeptide(L)'
;TLTLWDCLILVALFGAYAWRTAFMEVHEPELVGPARLVGALSRGPRRIVTLLLFLYAGLVIYSSAEPFAEALVESGKVLGIDEFLLVQWIAPLASEAPEFIIAALWTLRGDAKLALGALISSKVNQWTLLVGTIPLVYSISLGAIGEVPLDTRQNHEILLTAAQSIFAVAMLVDLRVRLWEMGVLFGLFIVQFLYPDIRVEVSIAYLILALALLVPRWRNLGRLMKEGPFPRRAA
;
A
#
# COMPACT_ATOMS: atom_id res chain seq x y z
N THR A 1 -3.35 -9.99 -18.50
CA THR A 1 -2.51 -8.80 -18.75
C THR A 1 -3.02 -7.67 -17.86
N LEU A 2 -2.27 -6.58 -17.73
CA LEU A 2 -2.80 -5.31 -17.21
C LEU A 2 -2.91 -4.32 -18.36
N THR A 3 -4.08 -3.71 -18.48
CA THR A 3 -4.45 -2.84 -19.60
C THR A 3 -4.63 -1.39 -19.14
N LEU A 4 -4.75 -0.46 -20.09
CA LEU A 4 -5.12 0.93 -19.78
C LEU A 4 -6.56 1.06 -19.23
N TRP A 5 -7.42 0.07 -19.46
CA TRP A 5 -8.73 0.02 -18.81
C TRP A 5 -8.61 -0.26 -17.31
N ASP A 6 -7.71 -1.18 -16.92
CA ASP A 6 -7.41 -1.45 -15.51
C ASP A 6 -6.79 -0.20 -14.85
N CYS A 7 -5.89 0.51 -15.55
CA CYS A 7 -5.39 1.82 -15.12
C CYS A 7 -6.54 2.78 -14.81
N LEU A 8 -7.45 2.97 -15.77
CA LEU A 8 -8.57 3.91 -15.60
C LEU A 8 -9.41 3.55 -14.37
N ILE A 9 -9.75 2.26 -14.20
CA ILE A 9 -10.57 1.79 -13.08
C ILE A 9 -9.85 2.02 -11.74
N LEU A 10 -8.59 1.56 -11.62
CA LEU A 10 -7.84 1.61 -10.37
C LEU A 10 -7.49 3.05 -9.97
N VAL A 11 -7.09 3.89 -10.93
CA VAL A 11 -6.84 5.33 -10.68
C VAL A 11 -8.13 6.06 -10.32
N ALA A 12 -9.26 5.74 -10.96
CA ALA A 12 -10.56 6.31 -10.60
C ALA A 12 -11.01 5.91 -9.20
N LEU A 13 -10.77 4.66 -8.79
CA LEU A 13 -11.03 4.19 -7.42
C LEU A 13 -10.17 4.97 -6.40
N PHE A 14 -8.89 5.17 -6.68
CA PHE A 14 -8.03 5.99 -5.84
C PHE A 14 -8.49 7.45 -5.80
N GLY A 15 -8.88 8.02 -6.94
CA GLY A 15 -9.42 9.37 -7.03
C GLY A 15 -10.69 9.56 -6.18
N ALA A 16 -11.60 8.57 -6.21
CA ALA A 16 -12.80 8.58 -5.37
C ALA A 16 -12.45 8.46 -3.87
N TYR A 17 -11.47 7.62 -3.52
CA TYR A 17 -10.93 7.53 -2.16
C TYR A 17 -10.33 8.86 -1.69
N ALA A 18 -9.41 9.43 -2.47
CA ALA A 18 -8.73 10.69 -2.15
C ALA A 18 -9.74 11.85 -2.00
N TRP A 19 -10.70 11.92 -2.91
CA TRP A 19 -11.81 12.87 -2.84
C TRP A 19 -12.56 12.73 -1.52
N ARG A 20 -13.00 11.51 -1.16
CA ARG A 20 -13.70 11.28 0.10
C ARG A 20 -12.87 11.72 1.30
N THR A 21 -11.61 11.32 1.36
CA THR A 21 -10.73 11.64 2.49
C THR A 21 -10.49 13.14 2.65
N ALA A 22 -10.53 13.90 1.56
CA ALA A 22 -10.38 15.36 1.60
C ALA A 22 -11.55 16.10 2.28
N PHE A 23 -12.71 15.44 2.42
CA PHE A 23 -13.90 15.99 3.09
C PHE A 23 -14.18 15.38 4.47
N MET A 24 -13.33 14.46 4.94
CA MET A 24 -13.45 13.92 6.29
C MET A 24 -12.87 14.88 7.33
N GLU A 25 -13.33 14.77 8.59
CA GLU A 25 -12.78 15.57 9.69
C GLU A 25 -11.28 15.30 9.85
N VAL A 26 -10.48 16.34 9.65
CA VAL A 26 -9.03 16.28 9.83
C VAL A 26 -8.71 16.71 11.25
N HIS A 27 -8.15 15.80 12.03
CA HIS A 27 -7.50 16.16 13.29
C HIS A 27 -6.15 16.78 12.95
N GLU A 28 -5.87 18.00 13.42
CA GLU A 28 -4.56 18.60 13.21
C GLU A 28 -3.48 17.72 13.85
N PRO A 29 -2.49 17.27 13.07
CA PRO A 29 -1.45 16.40 13.60
C PRO A 29 -0.56 17.20 14.55
N GLU A 30 -0.24 16.62 15.71
CA GLU A 30 0.79 17.17 16.57
C GLU A 30 2.15 17.07 15.87
N LEU A 31 2.70 18.23 15.48
CA LEU A 31 4.00 18.26 14.83
C LEU A 31 5.10 17.89 15.84
N VAL A 32 5.98 16.99 15.43
CA VAL A 32 7.07 16.46 16.24
C VAL A 32 8.38 16.46 15.46
N GLY A 33 9.50 16.61 16.17
CA GLY A 33 10.84 16.55 15.56
C GLY A 33 11.05 17.58 14.44
N PRO A 34 11.63 17.19 13.29
CA PRO A 34 11.89 18.10 12.16
C PRO A 34 10.62 18.82 11.67
N ALA A 35 9.48 18.15 11.66
CA ALA A 35 8.21 18.75 11.23
C ALA A 35 7.79 19.90 12.15
N ARG A 36 8.08 19.82 13.47
CA ARG A 36 7.82 20.91 14.43
C ARG A 36 8.71 22.12 14.16
N LEU A 37 10.00 21.90 13.88
CA LEU A 37 10.94 22.97 13.59
C LEU A 37 10.52 23.76 12.34
N VAL A 38 10.13 23.05 11.27
CA VAL A 38 9.60 23.69 10.06
C VAL A 38 8.25 24.35 10.33
N GLY A 39 7.37 23.69 11.11
CA GLY A 39 6.05 24.19 11.47
C GLY A 39 6.07 25.53 12.24
N ALA A 40 7.10 25.74 13.07
CA ALA A 40 7.30 26.95 13.88
C ALA A 40 7.77 28.18 13.08
N LEU A 41 8.20 28.00 11.82
CA LEU A 41 8.58 29.12 10.95
C LEU A 41 7.36 29.95 10.54
N SER A 42 7.60 31.23 10.23
CA SER A 42 6.57 32.09 9.64
C SER A 42 6.16 31.57 8.25
N ARG A 43 4.94 31.94 7.81
CA ARG A 43 4.27 31.34 6.65
C ARG A 43 5.12 31.28 5.37
N GLY A 44 5.88 32.34 5.07
CA GLY A 44 6.74 32.41 3.88
C GLY A 44 7.90 31.42 3.94
N PRO A 45 8.84 31.57 4.89
CA PRO A 45 9.94 30.64 5.12
C PRO A 45 9.49 29.18 5.26
N ARG A 46 8.40 28.92 5.99
CA ARG A 46 7.84 27.57 6.13
C ARG A 46 7.52 26.94 4.78
N ARG A 47 6.81 27.65 3.90
CA ARG A 47 6.45 27.15 2.56
C ARG A 47 7.68 26.92 1.68
N ILE A 48 8.65 27.84 1.74
CA ILE A 48 9.90 27.72 0.98
C ILE A 48 10.68 26.49 1.44
N VAL A 49 10.88 26.32 2.74
CA VAL A 49 11.60 25.16 3.30
C VAL A 49 10.88 23.85 2.93
N THR A 50 9.56 23.78 3.10
CA THR A 50 8.79 22.60 2.70
C THR A 50 8.92 22.30 1.21
N LEU A 51 8.85 23.32 0.34
CA LEU A 51 9.01 23.15 -1.11
C LEU A 51 10.41 22.64 -1.47
N LEU A 52 11.45 23.23 -0.88
CA LEU A 52 12.84 22.83 -1.12
C LEU A 52 13.09 21.39 -0.65
N LEU A 53 12.55 21.00 0.50
CA LEU A 53 12.63 19.61 0.98
C LEU A 53 11.92 18.64 0.02
N PHE A 54 10.73 19.00 -0.48
CA PHE A 54 10.01 18.19 -1.47
C PHE A 54 10.78 18.05 -2.78
N LEU A 55 11.29 19.15 -3.34
CA LEU A 55 12.06 19.13 -4.58
C LEU A 55 13.37 18.35 -4.43
N TYR A 56 14.08 18.56 -3.32
CA TYR A 56 15.30 17.83 -3.02
C TYR A 56 15.04 16.33 -2.89
N ALA A 57 14.05 15.93 -2.08
CA ALA A 57 13.69 14.52 -1.93
C ALA A 57 13.24 13.89 -3.26
N GLY A 58 12.42 14.58 -4.05
CA GLY A 58 11.97 14.11 -5.36
C GLY A 58 13.14 13.94 -6.34
N LEU A 59 14.09 14.89 -6.37
CA LEU A 59 15.29 14.78 -7.20
C LEU A 59 16.17 13.61 -6.77
N VAL A 60 16.38 13.42 -5.47
CA VAL A 60 17.16 12.29 -4.94
C VAL A 60 16.50 10.96 -5.26
N ILE A 61 15.17 10.83 -5.10
CA ILE A 61 14.43 9.62 -5.47
C ILE A 61 14.59 9.35 -6.97
N TYR A 62 14.37 10.36 -7.81
CA TYR A 62 14.49 10.23 -9.27
C TYR A 62 15.89 9.79 -9.69
N SER A 63 16.94 10.43 -9.15
CA SER A 63 18.33 10.10 -9.51
C SER A 63 18.85 8.80 -8.92
N SER A 64 18.21 8.28 -7.86
CA SER A 64 18.67 7.07 -7.16
C SER A 64 17.86 5.81 -7.50
N ALA A 65 16.64 5.94 -8.02
CA ALA A 65 15.74 4.81 -8.22
C ALA A 65 16.29 3.75 -9.21
N GLU A 66 16.76 4.18 -10.38
CA GLU A 66 17.35 3.29 -11.39
C GLU A 66 18.66 2.67 -10.91
N PRO A 67 19.67 3.43 -10.42
CA PRO A 67 20.89 2.84 -9.87
C PRO A 67 20.63 1.87 -8.71
N PHE A 68 19.65 2.15 -7.86
CA PHE A 68 19.26 1.25 -6.77
C PHE A 68 18.70 -0.08 -7.31
N ALA A 69 17.77 -0.01 -8.27
CA ALA A 69 17.16 -1.21 -8.84
C ALA A 69 18.19 -2.09 -9.58
N GLU A 70 19.05 -1.47 -10.39
CA GLU A 70 20.11 -2.18 -11.12
C GLU A 70 21.13 -2.80 -10.16
N ALA A 71 21.63 -2.03 -9.20
CA ALA A 71 22.62 -2.51 -8.22
C ALA A 71 22.06 -3.65 -7.37
N LEU A 72 20.76 -3.62 -7.03
CA LEU A 72 20.11 -4.69 -6.29
C LEU A 72 20.12 -6.00 -7.10
N VAL A 73 19.74 -5.95 -8.38
CA VAL A 73 19.74 -7.12 -9.27
C VAL A 73 21.16 -7.62 -9.54
N GLU A 74 22.12 -6.73 -9.80
CA GLU A 74 23.52 -7.09 -10.02
C GLU A 74 24.15 -7.75 -8.80
N SER A 75 23.93 -7.18 -7.60
CA SER A 75 24.37 -7.77 -6.33
C SER A 75 23.77 -9.16 -6.13
N GLY A 76 22.50 -9.34 -6.50
CA GLY A 76 21.82 -10.62 -6.52
C GLY A 76 22.53 -11.69 -7.32
N LYS A 77 22.86 -11.35 -8.58
CA LYS A 77 23.59 -12.24 -9.50
C LYS A 77 24.93 -12.68 -8.93
N VAL A 78 25.68 -11.75 -8.34
CA VAL A 78 26.98 -12.05 -7.71
C VAL A 78 26.84 -12.97 -6.49
N LEU A 79 25.78 -12.79 -5.70
CA LEU A 79 25.51 -13.57 -4.49
C LEU A 79 24.76 -14.89 -4.76
N GLY A 80 24.35 -15.15 -6.01
CA GLY A 80 23.54 -16.32 -6.37
C GLY A 80 22.12 -16.27 -5.78
N ILE A 81 21.58 -15.07 -5.53
CA ILE A 81 20.23 -14.87 -5.02
C ILE A 81 19.28 -14.64 -6.20
N ASP A 82 18.12 -15.28 -6.16
CA ASP A 82 17.05 -15.14 -7.16
C ASP A 82 16.62 -13.66 -7.29
N GLU A 83 16.61 -13.15 -8.53
CA GLU A 83 16.25 -11.76 -8.83
C GLU A 83 14.84 -11.43 -8.35
N PHE A 84 13.92 -12.39 -8.47
CA PHE A 84 12.55 -12.20 -8.04
C PHE A 84 12.46 -12.06 -6.52
N LEU A 85 13.25 -12.80 -5.73
CA LEU A 85 13.32 -12.58 -4.28
C LEU A 85 13.74 -11.14 -3.95
N LEU A 86 14.73 -10.62 -4.69
CA LEU A 86 15.25 -9.27 -4.47
C LEU A 86 14.22 -8.19 -4.82
N VAL A 87 13.62 -8.30 -6.01
CA VAL A 87 12.61 -7.34 -6.49
C VAL A 87 11.33 -7.42 -5.67
N GLN A 88 10.89 -8.61 -5.27
CA GLN A 88 9.64 -8.79 -4.54
C GLN A 88 9.77 -8.47 -3.04
N TRP A 89 10.91 -8.75 -2.42
CA TRP A 89 11.02 -8.67 -0.95
C TRP A 89 12.01 -7.62 -0.48
N ILE A 90 13.21 -7.58 -1.07
CA ILE A 90 14.26 -6.67 -0.59
C ILE A 90 13.98 -5.24 -1.03
N ALA A 91 13.58 -5.02 -2.29
CA ALA A 91 13.27 -3.68 -2.78
C ALA A 91 12.12 -3.04 -1.96
N PRO A 92 10.97 -3.71 -1.74
CA PRO A 92 9.89 -3.14 -0.94
C PRO A 92 10.26 -3.00 0.53
N LEU A 93 11.01 -3.94 1.11
CA LEU A 93 11.47 -3.80 2.49
C LEU A 93 12.30 -2.52 2.67
N ALA A 94 13.19 -2.22 1.73
CA ALA A 94 14.00 -1.01 1.76
C ALA A 94 13.17 0.26 1.52
N SER A 95 12.28 0.26 0.52
CA SER A 95 11.48 1.44 0.16
C SER A 95 10.39 1.77 1.18
N GLU A 96 9.82 0.76 1.85
CA GLU A 96 8.75 0.92 2.83
C GLU A 96 9.27 1.05 4.27
N ALA A 97 10.57 0.75 4.53
CA ALA A 97 11.16 0.87 5.86
C ALA A 97 10.96 2.25 6.53
N PRO A 98 11.12 3.40 5.83
CA PRO A 98 10.84 4.70 6.42
C PRO A 98 9.41 4.84 6.93
N GLU A 99 8.42 4.32 6.19
CA GLU A 99 7.01 4.34 6.61
C GLU A 99 6.79 3.46 7.86
N PHE A 100 7.36 2.25 7.87
CA PHE A 100 7.28 1.37 9.05
C PHE A 100 7.90 1.99 10.30
N ILE A 101 9.03 2.69 10.17
CA ILE A 101 9.67 3.40 11.29
C ILE A 101 8.74 4.47 11.85
N ILE A 102 8.11 5.28 11.00
CA ILE A 102 7.17 6.32 11.44
C ILE A 102 5.93 5.71 12.11
N ALA A 103 5.36 4.65 11.53
CA ALA A 103 4.22 3.94 12.13
C ALA A 103 4.55 3.32 13.49
N ALA A 104 5.76 2.75 13.63
CA ALA A 104 6.25 2.23 14.90
C ALA A 104 6.42 3.35 15.95
N LEU A 105 6.98 4.49 15.56
CA LEU A 105 7.15 5.65 16.45
C LEU A 105 5.80 6.20 16.94
N TRP A 106 4.79 6.30 16.08
CA TRP A 106 3.43 6.70 16.49
C TRP A 106 2.81 5.66 17.44
N THR A 107 2.97 4.37 17.15
CA THR A 107 2.47 3.29 18.00
C THR A 107 3.10 3.32 19.39
N LEU A 108 4.43 3.49 19.47
CA LEU A 108 5.18 3.58 20.73
C LEU A 108 4.82 4.81 21.56
N ARG A 109 4.23 5.84 20.94
CA ARG A 109 3.71 7.04 21.62
C ARG A 109 2.26 6.92 22.06
N GLY A 110 1.61 5.79 21.80
CA GLY A 110 0.21 5.55 22.15
C GLY A 110 -0.79 5.82 21.02
N ASP A 111 -0.33 6.25 19.84
CA ASP A 111 -1.17 6.61 18.69
C ASP A 111 -1.32 5.47 17.68
N ALA A 112 -1.59 4.25 18.16
CA ALA A 112 -1.75 3.07 17.32
C ALA A 112 -2.86 3.23 16.26
N LYS A 113 -3.90 4.02 16.55
CA LYS A 113 -4.97 4.32 15.58
C LYS A 113 -4.47 5.14 14.39
N LEU A 114 -3.61 6.14 14.64
CA LEU A 114 -3.02 6.97 13.60
C LEU A 114 -2.07 6.13 12.74
N ALA A 115 -1.22 5.33 13.38
CA ALA A 115 -0.32 4.41 12.69
C ALA A 115 -1.08 3.42 11.80
N LEU A 116 -2.13 2.79 12.33
CA LEU A 116 -2.95 1.86 11.55
C LEU A 116 -3.69 2.57 10.40
N GLY A 117 -4.21 3.78 10.63
CA GLY A 117 -4.85 4.58 9.58
C GLY A 117 -3.89 4.91 8.44
N ALA A 118 -2.66 5.29 8.76
CA ALA A 118 -1.61 5.55 7.76
C ALA A 118 -1.27 4.29 6.95
N LEU A 119 -1.04 3.16 7.62
CA LEU A 119 -0.72 1.88 6.95
C LEU A 119 -1.87 1.38 6.06
N ILE A 120 -3.13 1.52 6.52
CA ILE A 120 -4.31 1.18 5.70
C ILE A 120 -4.39 2.10 4.48
N SER A 121 -4.18 3.41 4.66
CA SER A 121 -4.18 4.37 3.55
C SER A 121 -3.06 4.08 2.54
N SER A 122 -1.87 3.72 3.01
CA SER A 122 -0.74 3.31 2.17
C SER A 122 -1.10 2.07 1.35
N LYS A 123 -1.73 1.06 1.97
CA LYS A 123 -2.20 -0.14 1.26
C LYS A 123 -3.27 0.18 0.20
N VAL A 124 -4.19 1.11 0.46
CA VAL A 124 -5.16 1.57 -0.55
C VAL A 124 -4.42 2.15 -1.75
N ASN A 125 -3.46 3.07 -1.53
CA ASN A 125 -2.64 3.64 -2.60
C ASN A 125 -1.87 2.58 -3.40
N GLN A 126 -1.16 1.67 -2.72
CA GLN A 126 -0.36 0.62 -3.35
C GLN A 126 -1.22 -0.38 -4.15
N TRP A 127 -2.44 -0.70 -3.71
CA TRP A 127 -3.31 -1.65 -4.40
C TRP A 127 -4.16 -1.03 -5.53
N THR A 128 -4.21 0.31 -5.59
CA THR A 128 -4.99 1.03 -6.60
C THR A 128 -4.09 1.89 -7.48
N LEU A 129 -3.64 3.05 -6.99
CA LEU A 129 -2.83 3.97 -7.77
C LEU A 129 -1.56 3.32 -8.32
N LEU A 130 -0.79 2.62 -7.48
CA LEU A 130 0.46 2.00 -7.92
C LEU A 130 0.20 0.92 -8.98
N VAL A 131 -0.69 -0.04 -8.72
CA VAL A 131 -1.01 -1.08 -9.72
C VAL A 131 -1.57 -0.46 -11.01
N GLY A 132 -2.43 0.56 -10.88
CA GLY A 132 -3.05 1.25 -12.00
C GLY A 132 -2.05 2.03 -12.86
N THR A 133 -1.00 2.59 -12.27
CA THR A 133 0.01 3.35 -13.03
C THR A 133 1.02 2.48 -13.77
N ILE A 134 1.16 1.18 -13.43
CA ILE A 134 2.08 0.26 -14.14
C ILE A 134 1.78 0.21 -15.66
N PRO A 135 0.56 -0.15 -16.13
CA PRO A 135 0.28 -0.20 -17.57
C PRO A 135 0.35 1.18 -18.26
N LEU A 136 0.14 2.26 -17.51
CA LEU A 136 0.31 3.63 -18.02
C LEU A 136 1.79 3.93 -18.29
N VAL A 137 2.66 3.72 -17.31
CA VAL A 137 4.11 3.93 -17.46
C VAL A 137 4.69 2.98 -18.51
N TYR A 138 4.22 1.73 -18.56
CA TYR A 138 4.59 0.77 -19.59
C TYR A 138 4.26 1.28 -21.00
N SER A 139 3.03 1.76 -21.24
CA SER A 139 2.63 2.32 -22.54
C SER A 139 3.43 3.58 -22.90
N ILE A 140 3.70 4.46 -21.92
CA ILE A 140 4.54 5.64 -22.13
C ILE A 140 5.96 5.22 -22.54
N SER A 141 6.55 4.24 -21.86
CA SER A 141 7.90 3.75 -22.15
C SER A 141 8.00 3.07 -23.52
N LEU A 142 6.93 2.43 -23.98
CA LEU A 142 6.85 1.83 -25.30
C LEU A 142 6.62 2.85 -26.43
N GLY A 143 6.14 4.06 -26.10
CA GLY A 143 5.69 5.05 -27.10
C GLY A 143 4.41 4.64 -27.85
N ALA A 144 3.68 3.63 -27.37
CA ALA A 144 2.46 3.10 -27.96
C ALA A 144 1.55 2.49 -26.89
N ILE A 145 0.27 2.27 -27.22
CA ILE A 145 -0.65 1.56 -26.32
C ILE A 145 -0.17 0.11 -26.20
N GLY A 146 0.26 -0.27 -25.00
CA GLY A 146 0.76 -1.61 -24.69
C GLY A 146 0.02 -2.24 -23.52
N GLU A 147 0.00 -3.57 -23.50
CA GLU A 147 -0.50 -4.35 -22.37
C GLU A 147 0.65 -5.01 -21.63
N VAL A 148 0.62 -4.94 -20.31
CA VAL A 148 1.64 -5.59 -19.47
C VAL A 148 1.35 -7.10 -19.47
N PRO A 149 2.26 -7.93 -20.02
CA PRO A 149 2.09 -9.37 -20.00
C PRO A 149 2.16 -9.88 -18.56
N LEU A 150 1.25 -10.77 -18.20
CA LEU A 150 1.27 -11.46 -16.91
C LEU A 150 1.50 -12.94 -17.17
N ASP A 151 2.64 -13.46 -16.71
CA ASP A 151 2.91 -14.88 -16.75
C ASP A 151 2.10 -15.64 -15.67
N THR A 152 2.22 -16.97 -15.66
CA THR A 152 1.49 -17.81 -14.69
C THR A 152 1.86 -17.47 -13.25
N ARG A 153 3.15 -17.16 -12.99
CA ARG A 153 3.64 -16.82 -11.66
C ARG A 153 3.04 -15.50 -11.18
N GLN A 154 3.08 -14.46 -11.99
CA GLN A 154 2.52 -13.15 -11.69
C GLN A 154 1.00 -13.21 -11.48
N ASN A 155 0.28 -14.01 -12.28
CA ASN A 155 -1.15 -14.22 -12.04
C ASN A 155 -1.42 -14.86 -10.67
N HIS A 156 -0.60 -15.84 -10.24
CA HIS A 156 -0.72 -16.43 -8.91
C HIS A 156 -0.35 -15.44 -7.79
N GLU A 157 0.67 -14.59 -7.98
CA GLU A 157 1.04 -13.54 -7.00
C GLU A 157 -0.06 -12.48 -6.86
N ILE A 158 -0.70 -12.08 -7.97
CA ILE A 158 -1.85 -11.16 -7.95
C ILE A 158 -3.03 -11.81 -7.22
N LEU A 159 -3.34 -13.08 -7.51
CA LEU A 159 -4.40 -13.82 -6.82
C LEU A 159 -4.14 -13.89 -5.30
N LEU A 160 -2.92 -14.25 -4.91
CA LEU A 160 -2.52 -14.31 -3.50
C LEU A 160 -2.68 -12.96 -2.81
N THR A 161 -2.19 -11.89 -3.45
CA THR A 161 -2.25 -10.54 -2.90
C THR A 161 -3.70 -10.03 -2.82
N ALA A 162 -4.54 -10.38 -3.79
CA ALA A 162 -5.98 -10.07 -3.76
C ALA A 162 -6.69 -10.83 -2.63
N ALA A 163 -6.42 -12.13 -2.48
CA ALA A 163 -7.00 -12.96 -1.42
C ALA A 163 -6.60 -12.45 -0.03
N GLN A 164 -5.32 -12.15 0.18
CA GLN A 164 -4.82 -11.53 1.41
C GLN A 164 -5.50 -10.19 1.68
N SER A 165 -5.69 -9.37 0.64
CA SER A 165 -6.37 -8.06 0.78
C SER A 165 -7.84 -8.22 1.18
N ILE A 166 -8.55 -9.21 0.62
CA ILE A 166 -9.94 -9.53 1.01
C ILE A 166 -10.00 -9.98 2.47
N PHE A 167 -9.05 -10.83 2.90
CA PHE A 167 -8.95 -11.24 4.30
C PHE A 167 -8.66 -10.05 5.24
N ALA A 168 -7.73 -9.17 4.87
CA ALA A 168 -7.45 -7.95 5.63
C ALA A 168 -8.67 -7.03 5.74
N VAL A 169 -9.44 -6.86 4.66
CA VAL A 169 -10.72 -6.13 4.71
C VAL A 169 -11.69 -6.82 5.68
N ALA A 170 -11.83 -8.15 5.61
CA ALA A 170 -12.69 -8.91 6.52
C ALA A 170 -12.32 -8.73 8.00
N MET A 171 -11.02 -8.63 8.31
CA MET A 171 -10.51 -8.31 9.65
C MET A 171 -10.94 -6.91 10.12
N LEU A 172 -10.96 -5.93 9.22
CA LEU A 172 -11.22 -4.53 9.53
C LEU A 172 -12.71 -4.13 9.55
N VAL A 173 -13.61 -4.99 9.04
CA VAL A 173 -15.05 -4.67 8.88
C VAL A 173 -15.75 -4.28 10.19
N ASP A 174 -15.33 -4.78 11.35
CA ASP A 174 -15.91 -4.41 12.65
C ASP A 174 -15.09 -3.34 13.40
N LEU A 175 -14.11 -2.72 12.74
CA LEU A 175 -13.22 -1.69 13.26
C LEU A 175 -12.42 -2.14 14.50
N ARG A 176 -12.22 -3.45 14.68
CA ARG A 176 -11.47 -4.03 15.80
C ARG A 176 -10.48 -5.06 15.30
N VAL A 177 -9.20 -4.72 15.33
CA VAL A 177 -8.12 -5.66 14.99
C VAL A 177 -7.77 -6.49 16.22
N ARG A 178 -7.93 -7.82 16.12
CA ARG A 178 -7.62 -8.76 17.20
C ARG A 178 -6.24 -9.38 16.99
N LEU A 179 -5.54 -9.67 18.08
CA LEU A 179 -4.17 -10.20 18.04
C LEU A 179 -4.07 -11.53 17.27
N TRP A 180 -5.06 -12.41 17.42
CA TRP A 180 -5.08 -13.68 16.69
C TRP A 180 -5.27 -13.48 15.17
N GLU A 181 -6.03 -12.47 14.73
CA GLU A 181 -6.22 -12.18 13.31
C GLU A 181 -4.90 -11.71 12.68
N MET A 182 -4.16 -10.86 13.41
CA MET A 182 -2.81 -10.44 13.02
C MET A 182 -1.83 -11.63 13.01
N GLY A 183 -1.91 -12.51 14.01
CA GLY A 183 -1.10 -13.72 14.07
C GLY A 183 -1.36 -14.67 12.89
N VAL A 184 -2.61 -14.82 12.47
CA VAL A 184 -2.98 -15.62 11.29
C VAL A 184 -2.50 -14.97 9.99
N LEU A 185 -2.71 -13.65 9.83
CA LEU A 185 -2.21 -12.91 8.67
C LEU A 185 -0.69 -13.04 8.54
N PHE A 186 0.04 -12.80 9.63
CA PHE A 186 1.50 -12.92 9.67
C PHE A 186 1.96 -14.37 9.47
N GLY A 187 1.29 -15.34 10.10
CA GLY A 187 1.64 -16.75 9.96
C GLY A 187 1.49 -17.25 8.53
N LEU A 188 0.36 -16.96 7.87
CA LEU A 188 0.13 -17.33 6.47
C LEU A 188 1.11 -16.64 5.53
N PHE A 189 1.45 -15.37 5.79
CA PHE A 189 2.48 -14.64 5.08
C PHE A 189 3.84 -15.34 5.19
N ILE A 190 4.31 -15.66 6.41
CA ILE A 190 5.60 -16.32 6.62
C ILE A 190 5.63 -17.71 5.99
N VAL A 191 4.55 -18.48 6.11
CA VAL A 191 4.44 -19.81 5.50
C VAL A 191 4.56 -19.70 3.98
N GLN A 192 3.86 -18.77 3.32
CA GLN A 192 3.98 -18.58 1.87
C GLN A 192 5.36 -18.05 1.47
N PHE A 193 5.95 -17.16 2.27
CA PHE A 193 7.30 -16.63 2.03
C PHE A 193 8.36 -17.74 2.03
N LEU A 194 8.29 -18.67 3.00
CA LEU A 194 9.22 -19.79 3.12
C LEU A 194 8.95 -20.92 2.11
N TYR A 195 7.70 -21.05 1.66
CA TYR A 195 7.28 -22.06 0.69
C TYR A 195 6.60 -21.38 -0.50
N PRO A 196 7.36 -20.88 -1.50
CA PRO A 196 6.77 -20.14 -2.62
C PRO A 196 5.77 -20.95 -3.44
N ASP A 197 5.89 -22.28 -3.50
CA ASP A 197 5.07 -23.12 -4.36
C ASP A 197 3.60 -23.21 -3.91
N ILE A 198 3.29 -22.91 -2.64
CA ILE A 198 1.93 -23.04 -2.09
C ILE A 198 1.07 -21.77 -2.22
N ARG A 199 1.36 -20.91 -3.21
CA ARG A 199 0.65 -19.63 -3.42
C ARG A 199 -0.86 -19.82 -3.54
N VAL A 200 -1.29 -20.83 -4.29
CA VAL A 200 -2.71 -21.06 -4.59
C VAL A 200 -3.43 -21.57 -3.34
N GLU A 201 -2.81 -22.48 -2.60
CA GLU A 201 -3.31 -23.06 -1.36
C GLU A 201 -3.47 -21.97 -0.29
N VAL A 202 -2.49 -21.10 -0.14
CA VAL A 202 -2.55 -19.97 0.79
C VAL A 202 -3.60 -18.94 0.34
N SER A 203 -3.75 -18.70 -0.97
CA SER A 203 -4.82 -17.85 -1.51
C SER A 203 -6.20 -18.39 -1.13
N ILE A 204 -6.42 -19.70 -1.30
CA ILE A 204 -7.67 -20.37 -0.92
C ILE A 204 -7.89 -20.25 0.59
N ALA A 205 -6.86 -20.45 1.41
CA ALA A 205 -6.94 -20.30 2.85
C ALA A 205 -7.38 -18.88 3.26
N TYR A 206 -6.79 -17.84 2.66
CA TYR A 206 -7.20 -16.45 2.89
C TYR A 206 -8.67 -16.22 2.53
N LEU A 207 -9.14 -16.73 1.39
CA LEU A 207 -10.53 -16.58 0.97
C LEU A 207 -11.52 -17.29 1.91
N ILE A 208 -11.19 -18.51 2.34
CA ILE A 208 -12.01 -19.26 3.31
C ILE A 208 -12.10 -18.51 4.63
N LEU A 209 -10.96 -18.03 5.15
CA LEU A 209 -10.91 -17.27 6.39
C LEU A 209 -11.64 -15.93 6.28
N ALA A 210 -11.54 -15.26 5.14
CA ALA A 210 -12.27 -14.03 4.88
C ALA A 210 -13.78 -14.27 4.90
N LEU A 211 -14.26 -15.35 4.25
CA LEU A 211 -15.67 -15.73 4.29
C LEU A 211 -16.12 -16.06 5.72
N ALA A 212 -15.32 -16.82 6.47
CA ALA A 212 -15.61 -17.17 7.86
C ALA A 212 -15.73 -15.93 8.77
N LEU A 213 -14.95 -14.88 8.52
CA LEU A 213 -15.03 -13.60 9.23
C LEU A 213 -16.20 -12.73 8.74
N LEU A 214 -16.45 -12.70 7.43
CA LEU A 214 -17.47 -11.83 6.82
C LEU A 214 -18.89 -12.31 7.08
N VAL A 215 -19.15 -13.63 7.09
CA VAL A 215 -20.50 -14.18 7.28
C VAL A 215 -21.14 -13.70 8.59
N PRO A 216 -20.48 -13.79 9.77
CA PRO A 216 -21.01 -13.23 11.01
C PRO A 216 -21.06 -11.69 11.01
N ARG A 217 -20.15 -11.04 10.27
CA ARG A 217 -19.97 -9.58 10.25
C ARG A 217 -20.70 -8.89 9.08
N TRP A 218 -21.54 -9.60 8.32
CA TRP A 218 -22.10 -9.07 7.06
C TRP A 218 -22.90 -7.78 7.24
N ARG A 219 -23.55 -7.62 8.41
CA ARG A 219 -24.27 -6.40 8.77
C ARG A 219 -23.36 -5.19 8.90
N ASN A 220 -22.13 -5.37 9.40
CA ASN A 220 -21.13 -4.31 9.50
C ASN A 220 -20.62 -3.91 8.11
N LEU A 221 -20.37 -4.88 7.24
CA LEU A 221 -20.03 -4.61 5.84
C LEU A 221 -21.12 -3.78 5.16
N GLY A 222 -22.40 -4.16 5.33
CA GLY A 222 -23.53 -3.39 4.81
C GLY A 222 -23.66 -1.98 5.39
N ARG A 223 -23.18 -1.73 6.62
CA ARG A 223 -23.11 -0.38 7.19
C ARG A 223 -22.00 0.44 6.54
N LEU A 224 -20.79 -0.13 6.41
CA LEU A 224 -19.66 0.54 5.75
C LEU A 224 -19.97 0.87 4.29
N MET A 225 -20.59 -0.05 3.54
CA MET A 225 -21.00 0.20 2.16
C MET A 225 -22.01 1.35 2.03
N LYS A 226 -22.88 1.55 3.02
CA LYS A 226 -23.86 2.66 3.01
C LYS A 226 -23.21 4.03 3.22
N GLU A 227 -22.00 4.08 3.78
CA GLU A 227 -21.24 5.32 3.88
C GLU A 227 -20.76 5.81 2.51
N GLY A 228 -20.62 4.89 1.55
CA GLY A 228 -20.30 5.15 0.14
C GLY A 228 -18.96 5.86 -0.08
N PRO A 229 -18.56 6.10 -1.34
CA PRO A 229 -17.41 6.95 -1.65
C PRO A 229 -17.76 8.45 -1.54
N PHE A 230 -19.01 8.84 -1.81
CA PHE A 230 -19.38 10.25 -1.82
C PHE A 230 -19.83 10.74 -0.44
N PRO A 231 -19.31 11.88 0.04
CA PRO A 231 -19.75 12.45 1.31
C PRO A 231 -21.25 12.77 1.23
N ARG A 232 -22.01 12.30 2.21
CA ARG A 232 -23.41 12.71 2.36
C ARG A 232 -23.40 14.18 2.76
N ARG A 233 -24.05 15.06 1.98
CA ARG A 233 -24.31 16.44 2.42
C ARG A 233 -25.00 16.36 3.78
N ALA A 234 -24.40 17.00 4.79
CA ALA A 234 -25.13 17.29 6.02
C ALA A 234 -26.38 18.09 5.62
N ALA A 235 -27.54 17.54 5.95
CA ALA A 235 -28.82 18.24 5.84
C ALA A 235 -29.01 19.14 7.06
#